data_AF-A0A9D0GCU7-F1
#
_entry.id   AF-A0A9D0GCU7-F1
#
_cell.length_a   1.000
_cell.length_b   1.000
_cell.length_c   1.000
_cell.angle_alpha   90.00
_cell.angle_beta   90.00
_cell.angle_gamma   90.00
#
_symmetry.space_group_name_H-M   'P 1'
#
loop_
_entity.id
_entity.type
_entity.pdbx_description
1 polymer ?
#
loop_
_entity_poly.entity_id
_entity_poly.type
_entity_poly.pdbx_seq_one_letter_code
_entity_poly.pdbx_strand_id
1 'polypeptide(L)'
;MAKLLDKSAIVTGVDAQEVSEVGELSQGRLTWLRFKRNKLAVIGGIGLIVLYILVALGPFLASNDYMFQNQDYLYGPPTPITFIGPDGKLGLRPYTFEVSTRLDPEAFK
;
A
#
# COMPACT_ATOMS: atom_id res chain seq x y z
N MET A 1 47.36 -54.10 31.34
CA MET A 1 47.91 -53.27 30.24
C MET A 1 47.84 -54.13 28.99
N ALA A 2 47.13 -53.88 27.89
CA ALA A 2 46.70 -52.63 27.30
C ALA A 2 45.43 -52.89 26.44
N LYS A 3 44.25 -52.64 27.01
CA LYS A 3 42.98 -52.59 26.27
C LYS A 3 42.52 -51.13 26.20
N LEU A 4 43.41 -50.29 25.67
CA LEU A 4 43.27 -48.82 25.54
C LEU A 4 43.41 -48.37 24.08
N LEU A 5 42.98 -49.19 23.11
CA LEU A 5 43.20 -48.94 21.68
C LEU A 5 41.93 -48.89 20.82
N ASP A 6 40.77 -48.56 21.40
CA ASP A 6 39.56 -48.38 20.58
C ASP A 6 38.64 -47.26 21.07
N LYS A 7 39.23 -46.22 21.68
CA LYS A 7 38.49 -45.00 22.02
C LYS A 7 38.54 -43.95 20.90
N SER A 8 39.38 -44.15 19.88
CA SER A 8 39.49 -43.27 18.72
C SER A 8 38.50 -43.60 17.60
N ALA A 9 38.09 -44.86 17.43
CA ALA A 9 37.10 -45.23 16.41
C ALA A 9 35.68 -44.76 16.77
N ILE A 10 35.38 -44.66 18.07
CA ILE A 10 34.08 -44.18 18.57
C ILE A 10 33.93 -42.66 18.42
N VAL A 11 35.03 -41.90 18.34
CA VAL A 11 35.01 -40.45 18.18
C VAL A 11 34.88 -40.05 16.71
N THR A 12 35.38 -40.87 15.78
CA THR A 12 35.28 -40.58 14.33
C THR A 12 33.90 -40.88 13.71
N GLY A 13 32.99 -41.53 14.45
CA GLY A 13 31.67 -41.95 13.95
C GLY A 13 30.50 -41.02 14.30
N VAL A 14 30.72 -39.95 15.08
CA VAL A 14 29.63 -39.10 15.61
C VAL A 14 29.69 -37.65 15.11
N ASP A 15 30.75 -37.23 14.41
CA ASP A 15 30.92 -35.85 13.94
C ASP A 15 30.56 -35.62 12.45
N ALA A 16 30.00 -36.62 11.76
CA ALA A 16 29.69 -36.56 10.33
C ALA A 16 28.19 -36.60 9.99
N GLN A 17 27.32 -36.21 10.92
CA GLN A 17 25.91 -35.90 10.62
C GLN A 17 25.61 -34.42 10.91
N GLU A 18 25.61 -33.66 9.81
CA GLU A 18 24.88 -32.41 9.58
C GLU A 18 24.81 -31.45 10.78
N VAL A 19 25.95 -30.84 11.12
CA VAL A 19 25.93 -29.57 11.85
C VAL A 19 25.37 -28.53 10.90
N SER A 20 24.05 -28.41 11.01
CA SER A 20 23.16 -27.44 10.44
C SER A 20 23.85 -26.17 9.93
N GLU A 21 23.69 -25.90 8.64
CA GLU A 21 23.82 -24.57 8.00
C GLU A 21 22.91 -23.50 8.68
N VAL A 22 22.11 -23.91 9.68
CA VAL A 22 21.30 -23.08 10.57
C VAL A 22 22.13 -22.42 11.69
N GLY A 23 23.34 -22.91 11.99
CA GLY A 23 24.18 -22.41 13.08
C GLY A 23 24.81 -21.03 12.85
N GLU A 24 24.92 -20.59 11.58
CA GLU A 24 25.54 -19.31 11.22
C GLU A 24 24.57 -18.30 10.58
N LEU A 25 23.27 -18.61 10.55
CA LEU A 25 22.30 -17.67 10.00
C LEU A 25 22.00 -16.58 11.03
N SER A 26 22.43 -15.36 10.71
CA SER A 26 22.07 -14.13 11.41
C SER A 26 20.60 -14.16 11.85
N GLN A 27 20.34 -13.89 13.13
CA GLN A 27 19.02 -13.94 13.77
C GLN A 27 17.91 -13.23 12.95
N GLY A 28 18.27 -12.17 12.22
CA GLY A 28 17.35 -11.45 11.32
C GLY A 28 16.90 -12.27 10.10
N ARG A 29 17.77 -13.10 9.54
CA ARG A 29 17.48 -13.97 8.40
C ARG A 29 16.52 -15.10 8.81
N LEU A 30 16.70 -15.65 10.01
CA LEU A 30 15.76 -16.62 10.61
C LEU A 30 14.37 -16.02 10.83
N THR A 31 14.32 -14.76 11.29
CA THR A 31 13.08 -14.01 11.51
C THR A 31 12.34 -13.76 10.19
N TRP A 32 13.07 -13.36 9.14
CA TRP A 32 12.50 -13.13 7.81
C TRP A 32 11.92 -14.40 7.17
N LEU A 33 12.61 -15.55 7.31
CA LEU A 33 12.08 -16.84 6.84
C LEU A 33 10.79 -17.22 7.56
N ARG A 34 10.74 -17.07 8.89
CA ARG A 34 9.52 -17.32 9.68
C ARG A 34 8.38 -16.39 9.30
N PHE A 35 8.66 -15.12 9.02
CA PHE A 35 7.68 -14.14 8.56
C PHE A 35 7.08 -14.54 7.20
N LYS A 36 7.92 -14.91 6.22
CA LYS A 36 7.47 -15.38 4.91
C LYS A 36 6.71 -16.71 4.95
N ARG A 37 6.95 -17.56 5.96
CA ARG A 37 6.24 -18.84 6.10
C ARG A 37 4.77 -18.66 6.50
N ASN A 38 4.42 -17.56 7.16
CA ASN A 38 3.04 -17.30 7.57
C ASN A 38 2.29 -16.51 6.49
N LYS A 39 1.30 -17.14 5.86
CA LYS A 39 0.45 -16.51 4.84
C LYS A 39 -0.27 -15.26 5.36
N LEU A 40 -0.70 -15.25 6.62
CA LEU A 40 -1.35 -14.09 7.25
C LEU A 40 -0.39 -12.90 7.37
N ALA A 41 0.85 -13.16 7.78
CA ALA A 41 1.88 -12.13 7.94
C ALA A 41 2.27 -11.51 6.60
N VAL A 42 2.38 -12.33 5.55
CA VAL A 42 2.67 -11.87 4.18
C VAL A 42 1.52 -11.02 3.63
N ILE A 43 0.26 -11.43 3.82
CA ILE A 43 -0.90 -10.63 3.41
C ILE A 43 -0.91 -9.27 4.11
N GLY A 44 -0.66 -9.22 5.42
CA GLY A 44 -0.55 -7.97 6.16
C GLY A 44 0.58 -7.07 5.66
N GLY A 45 1.75 -7.65 5.37
CA GLY A 45 2.88 -6.94 4.78
C GLY A 45 2.57 -6.36 3.39
N ILE A 46 1.91 -7.14 2.53
CA ILE A 46 1.46 -6.67 1.22
C ILE A 46 0.44 -5.54 1.37
N GLY A 47 -0.53 -5.69 2.28
CA GLY A 47 -1.52 -4.65 2.57
C GLY A 47 -0.88 -3.33 3.00
N LEU A 48 0.14 -3.40 3.86
CA LEU A 48 0.89 -2.21 4.29
C LEU A 48 1.61 -1.53 3.12
N ILE A 49 2.24 -2.32 2.23
CA ILE A 49 2.91 -1.80 1.03
C ILE A 49 1.90 -1.11 0.11
N VAL A 50 0.75 -1.74 -0.14
CA VAL A 50 -0.32 -1.17 -0.98
C VAL A 50 -0.83 0.14 -0.39
N LEU A 51 -1.06 0.19 0.93
CA LEU A 51 -1.48 1.41 1.60
C LEU A 51 -0.46 2.54 1.43
N TYR A 52 0.84 2.24 1.60
CA TYR A 52 1.90 3.22 1.39
C TYR A 52 1.96 3.73 -0.05
N ILE A 53 1.74 2.85 -1.03
CA ILE A 53 1.67 3.24 -2.45
C ILE A 53 0.47 4.17 -2.68
N LEU A 54 -0.70 3.86 -2.12
CA LEU A 54 -1.89 4.72 -2.23
C LEU A 54 -1.63 6.11 -1.65
N VAL A 55 -0.94 6.21 -0.50
CA VAL A 55 -0.56 7.50 0.10
C VAL A 55 0.44 8.24 -0.77
N ALA A 56 1.46 7.57 -1.31
CA ALA A 56 2.45 8.18 -2.19
C ALA A 56 1.84 8.69 -3.50
N LEU A 57 0.84 7.98 -4.03
CA LEU A 57 0.05 8.40 -5.19
C LEU A 57 -1.12 9.32 -4.79
N GLY A 58 -1.26 9.70 -3.52
CA GLY A 58 -2.31 10.59 -3.01
C GLY A 58 -2.46 11.88 -3.83
N PRO A 59 -1.37 12.61 -4.13
CA PRO A 59 -1.43 13.82 -4.96
C PRO A 59 -1.83 13.56 -6.41
N PHE A 60 -1.69 12.33 -6.92
CA PHE A 60 -2.13 11.95 -8.25
C PHE A 60 -3.61 11.56 -8.28
N LEU A 61 -4.11 10.90 -7.21
CA LEU A 61 -5.52 10.52 -7.09
C LEU A 61 -6.41 11.68 -6.64
N ALA A 62 -5.90 12.61 -5.83
CA ALA A 62 -6.65 13.76 -5.36
C ALA A 62 -6.63 14.89 -6.40
N SER A 63 -7.78 15.17 -7.01
CA SER A 63 -7.94 16.27 -7.98
C SER A 63 -7.78 17.66 -7.35
N ASN A 64 -8.00 17.78 -6.04
CA ASN A 64 -7.91 19.04 -5.30
C ASN A 64 -7.08 18.86 -4.03
N ASP A 65 -6.28 19.87 -3.70
CA ASP A 65 -5.58 19.95 -2.40
C ASP A 65 -6.61 20.11 -1.28
N TYR A 66 -6.44 19.39 -0.18
CA TYR A 66 -7.31 19.48 0.99
C TYR A 66 -7.24 20.85 1.67
N MET A 67 -6.13 21.57 1.50
CA MET A 67 -5.96 22.91 2.04
C MET A 67 -6.57 23.99 1.15
N PHE A 68 -6.89 23.67 -0.10
CA PHE A 68 -7.44 24.61 -1.07
C PHE A 68 -8.97 24.55 -1.08
N GLN A 69 -9.62 25.57 -0.52
CA GLN A 69 -11.06 25.74 -0.60
C GLN A 69 -11.40 26.87 -1.56
N ASN A 70 -12.18 26.57 -2.60
CA ASN A 70 -12.61 27.57 -3.59
C ASN A 70 -13.64 28.52 -2.97
N GLN A 71 -13.25 29.78 -2.73
CA GLN A 71 -14.10 30.80 -2.11
C GLN A 71 -15.32 31.17 -2.96
N ASP A 72 -15.18 31.14 -4.29
CA ASP A 72 -16.24 31.50 -5.24
C ASP A 72 -17.34 30.42 -5.34
N TYR A 73 -17.08 29.23 -4.79
CA TYR A 73 -17.98 28.07 -4.84
C TYR A 73 -18.42 27.59 -3.45
N LEU A 74 -18.35 28.42 -2.40
CA LEU A 74 -18.75 28.01 -1.04
C LEU A 74 -20.21 27.52 -0.95
N TYR A 75 -21.10 28.17 -1.69
CA TYR A 75 -22.53 27.87 -1.72
C TYR A 75 -22.97 27.27 -3.06
N GLY A 76 -22.02 26.79 -3.87
CA GLY A 76 -22.30 26.20 -5.16
C GLY A 76 -23.00 24.83 -5.01
N PRO A 77 -23.98 24.49 -5.86
CA PRO A 77 -24.55 23.14 -5.89
C PRO A 77 -23.47 22.13 -6.33
N PRO A 78 -23.54 20.83 -5.96
CA PRO A 78 -22.63 19.83 -6.51
C PRO A 78 -22.67 19.80 -8.05
N THR A 79 -21.52 19.76 -8.72
CA THR A 79 -21.46 19.82 -10.20
C THR A 79 -22.04 18.53 -10.81
N PRO A 80 -23.16 18.57 -11.54
CA PRO A 80 -23.76 17.36 -12.11
C PRO A 80 -22.94 16.87 -13.31
N ILE A 81 -22.70 15.56 -13.37
CA ILE A 81 -22.04 14.92 -14.51
C ILE A 81 -23.13 14.48 -15.49
N THR A 82 -23.11 15.03 -16.71
CA THR A 82 -24.08 14.71 -17.76
C THR A 82 -23.37 14.18 -19.00
N PHE A 83 -23.91 13.13 -19.63
CA PHE A 83 -23.34 12.57 -20.87
C PHE A 83 -23.92 13.21 -22.13
N ILE A 84 -24.92 14.08 -21.96
CA ILE A 84 -25.52 14.89 -23.02
C ILE A 84 -24.76 16.20 -23.10
N GLY A 85 -24.14 16.46 -24.25
CA GLY A 85 -23.37 17.68 -24.48
C GLY A 85 -24.24 18.92 -24.67
N PRO A 86 -23.63 20.12 -24.72
CA PRO A 86 -24.34 21.39 -24.93
C PRO A 86 -25.12 21.46 -26.25
N ASP A 87 -24.74 20.63 -27.23
CA ASP A 87 -25.38 20.47 -28.55
C ASP A 87 -26.51 19.44 -28.55
N GLY A 88 -26.85 18.87 -27.39
CA GLY A 88 -27.91 17.87 -27.23
C GLY A 88 -27.52 16.45 -27.69
N LYS A 89 -26.26 16.22 -28.07
CA LYS A 89 -25.78 14.89 -28.49
C LYS A 89 -25.26 14.09 -27.31
N LEU A 90 -25.52 12.79 -27.32
CA LEU A 90 -24.93 11.84 -26.36
C LEU A 90 -23.45 11.62 -26.72
N GLY A 91 -22.57 11.98 -25.79
CA GLY A 91 -21.14 11.75 -25.88
C GLY A 91 -20.68 10.70 -24.88
N LEU A 92 -19.64 9.95 -25.24
CA LEU A 92 -18.97 8.98 -24.37
C LEU A 92 -18.12 9.64 -23.27
N ARG A 93 -17.94 10.97 -23.32
CA ARG A 93 -17.24 11.72 -22.27
C ARG A 93 -18.25 12.38 -21.32
N PRO A 94 -17.98 12.40 -20.01
CA PRO A 94 -18.74 13.21 -19.06
C PRO A 94 -18.57 14.71 -19.34
N TYR A 95 -19.67 15.46 -19.40
CA TYR A 95 -19.70 16.91 -19.50
C TYR A 95 -20.14 17.52 -18.16
N THR A 96 -19.63 18.73 -17.91
CA THR A 96 -20.06 19.63 -16.83
C THR A 96 -20.43 20.98 -17.44
N PHE A 97 -21.35 21.69 -16.78
CA PHE A 97 -21.80 23.02 -17.19
C PHE A 97 -21.20 24.09 -16.28
N GLU A 98 -21.01 25.29 -16.83
CA GLU A 98 -20.58 26.44 -16.04
C GLU A 98 -21.66 26.86 -15.04
N VAL A 99 -21.25 27.15 -13.80
CA VAL A 99 -22.13 27.68 -12.76
C VAL A 99 -21.82 29.16 -12.61
N SER A 100 -22.81 30.02 -12.86
CA SER A 100 -22.66 31.47 -12.68
C SER A 100 -23.37 31.93 -11.41
N THR A 101 -22.64 32.57 -10.50
CA THR A 101 -23.22 33.25 -9.34
C THR A 101 -23.59 34.68 -9.73
N ARG A 102 -24.85 35.08 -9.53
CA ARG A 102 -25.26 36.48 -9.66
C ARG A 102 -25.74 36.98 -8.30
N LEU A 103 -25.24 38.14 -7.89
CA LEU A 103 -25.71 38.83 -6.69
C LEU A 103 -27.05 39.51 -6.98
N ASP A 104 -28.06 39.22 -6.17
CA ASP A 104 -29.35 39.92 -6.21
C ASP A 104 -29.29 41.17 -5.31
N PRO A 105 -29.30 42.38 -5.88
CA PRO A 105 -29.21 43.62 -5.11
C PRO A 105 -30.50 43.95 -4.34
N GLU A 106 -31.66 43.36 -4.66
CA GLU A 106 -32.92 43.62 -3.96
C GLU A 106 -33.00 42.89 -2.60
N ALA A 107 -32.45 41.68 -2.52
CA ALA A 107 -32.37 40.90 -1.29
C ALA A 107 -31.28 41.38 -0.30
N PHE A 108 -30.36 42.25 -0.75
CA PHE A 108 -29.19 42.70 0.04
C PHE A 108 -29.36 44.09 0.69
N LYS A 109 -30.55 44.70 0.62
CA LYS A 109 -30.83 46.04 1.16
C LYS A 109 -31.28 45.99 2.62
#